data_AF-F6B8A4-F1
#
_entry.id   AF-F6B8A4-F1
#
_cell.length_a   1.000
_cell.length_b   1.000
_cell.length_c   1.000
_cell.angle_alpha   90.00
_cell.angle_beta   90.00
_cell.angle_gamma   90.00
#
_symmetry.space_group_name_H-M   'P 1'
#
loop_
_entity.id
_entity.type
_entity.pdbx_description
1 polymer ?
#
loop_
_entity_poly.entity_id
_entity_poly.type
_entity_poly.pdbx_seq_one_letter_code
_entity_poly.pdbx_strand_id
1 'polypeptide(L)'
;MINRLREVIGNIAVCADAGDRPAAMREIARFTVLFDEFLRQNKDYIFGHEIESLNRCMNRMLACMEEGDLGGLAEIAGSALRGFLDGWDFHNKPAN
;
A
#
# COMPACT_ATOMS: atom_id res chain seq x y z
N MET A 1 10.47 -3.75 8.32
CA MET A 1 9.66 -4.10 7.13
C MET A 1 8.70 -2.98 6.75
N ILE A 2 7.94 -2.43 7.70
CA ILE A 2 7.00 -1.33 7.42
C ILE A 2 7.65 -0.08 6.81
N ASN A 3 8.86 0.29 7.22
CA ASN A 3 9.58 1.42 6.60
C ASN A 3 9.83 1.20 5.10
N ARG A 4 10.07 -0.03 4.66
CA ARG A 4 10.22 -0.37 3.24
C ARG A 4 8.88 -0.29 2.50
N LEU A 5 7.78 -0.73 3.12
CA LEU A 5 6.45 -0.56 2.54
C LEU A 5 6.12 0.92 2.35
N ARG A 6 6.41 1.77 3.35
CA ARG A 6 6.23 3.22 3.27
C ARG A 6 7.06 3.85 2.16
N GLU A 7 8.32 3.43 2.01
CA GLU A 7 9.20 3.89 0.94
C GLU A 7 8.63 3.59 -0.45
N VAL A 8 8.22 2.33 -0.68
CA VAL A 8 7.65 1.92 -1.98
C VAL A 8 6.34 2.65 -2.28
N ILE A 9 5.49 2.89 -1.28
CA ILE A 9 4.28 3.72 -1.44
C ILE A 9 4.63 5.14 -1.86
N GLY A 10 5.65 5.73 -1.24
CA GLY A 10 6.17 7.05 -1.62
C GLY A 10 6.65 7.06 -3.08
N ASN A 11 7.35 6.02 -3.51
CA ASN A 11 7.80 5.89 -4.90
C ASN A 11 6.64 5.79 -5.88
N ILE A 12 5.55 5.08 -5.53
CA ILE A 12 4.35 5.00 -6.37
C ILE A 12 3.77 6.40 -6.61
N ALA A 13 3.62 7.19 -5.53
CA ALA A 13 3.12 8.56 -5.65
C ALA A 13 4.03 9.44 -6.51
N VAL A 14 5.36 9.37 -6.30
CA VAL A 14 6.34 10.12 -7.10
C VAL A 14 6.29 9.74 -8.58
N CYS A 15 6.20 8.44 -8.89
CA CYS A 15 6.10 7.97 -10.28
C CYS A 15 4.77 8.40 -10.93
N ALA A 16 3.68 8.39 -10.18
CA ALA A 16 2.37 8.82 -10.64
C ALA A 16 2.34 10.33 -10.93
N ASP A 17 2.87 11.16 -10.03
CA ASP A 17 3.01 12.61 -10.20
C ASP A 17 3.91 12.98 -11.39
N ALA A 18 4.94 12.16 -11.65
CA ALA A 18 5.82 12.32 -12.80
C ALA A 18 5.19 11.89 -14.13
N GLY A 19 3.98 11.29 -14.12
CA GLY A 19 3.34 10.75 -15.31
C GLY A 19 3.93 9.41 -15.81
N ASP A 20 4.88 8.82 -15.08
CA ASP A 20 5.57 7.59 -15.47
C ASP A 20 4.76 6.36 -15.05
N ARG A 21 3.72 6.06 -15.82
CA ARG A 21 2.82 4.91 -15.61
C ARG A 21 3.60 3.57 -15.55
N PRO A 22 4.56 3.26 -16.44
CA PRO A 22 5.36 2.04 -16.32
C PRO A 22 6.19 1.94 -15.03
N ALA A 23 6.76 3.04 -14.54
CA ALA A 23 7.45 3.05 -13.25
C ALA A 23 6.48 2.87 -12.09
N ALA A 24 5.34 3.57 -12.10
CA ALA A 24 4.30 3.41 -11.08
C ALA A 24 3.82 1.96 -10.99
N MET A 25 3.61 1.28 -12.12
CA MET A 25 3.22 -0.14 -12.13
C MET A 25 4.28 -1.06 -11.53
N ARG A 26 5.57 -0.79 -11.81
CA ARG A 26 6.68 -1.54 -11.23
C ARG A 26 6.74 -1.38 -9.72
N GLU A 27 6.53 -0.17 -9.21
CA GLU A 27 6.49 0.09 -7.77
C GLU A 27 5.26 -0.54 -7.11
N ILE A 28 4.09 -0.55 -7.76
CA ILE A 28 2.89 -1.29 -7.29
C ILE A 28 3.19 -2.78 -7.18
N ALA A 29 3.82 -3.38 -8.19
CA ALA A 29 4.19 -4.79 -8.16
C ALA A 29 5.23 -5.11 -7.08
N ARG A 30 6.17 -4.19 -6.81
CA ARG A 30 7.11 -4.31 -5.67
C ARG A 30 6.38 -4.23 -4.34
N PHE A 31 5.42 -3.32 -4.23
CA PHE A 31 4.60 -3.17 -3.02
C PHE A 31 3.85 -4.47 -2.72
N THR A 32 3.19 -5.09 -3.69
CA THR A 32 2.42 -6.34 -3.45
C THR A 32 3.29 -7.48 -2.95
N VAL A 33 4.50 -7.65 -3.49
CA VAL A 33 5.45 -8.69 -3.03
C VAL A 33 5.91 -8.42 -1.60
N LEU A 34 6.37 -7.20 -1.31
CA LEU A 34 6.81 -6.83 0.04
C LEU A 34 5.67 -6.91 1.05
N PHE A 35 4.45 -6.62 0.60
CA PHE A 35 3.28 -6.65 1.43
C PHE A 35 2.85 -8.08 1.75
N ASP A 36 2.89 -9.01 0.80
CA ASP A 36 2.68 -10.44 1.06
C ASP A 36 3.73 -11.00 2.04
N GLU A 37 5.01 -10.63 1.89
CA GLU A 37 6.06 -10.99 2.84
C GLU A 37 5.78 -10.44 4.25
N PHE A 38 5.33 -9.19 4.33
CA PHE A 38 4.93 -8.56 5.58
C PHE A 38 3.74 -9.27 6.21
N LEU A 39 2.72 -9.64 5.43
CA LEU A 39 1.55 -10.35 5.90
C LEU A 39 1.94 -11.71 6.49
N ARG A 40 2.80 -12.47 5.79
CA ARG A 40 3.27 -13.78 6.27
C ARG A 40 4.03 -13.69 7.59
N GLN A 41 4.78 -12.62 7.80
CA GLN A 41 5.55 -12.40 9.04
C GLN A 41 4.67 -11.96 10.21
N ASN A 42 3.54 -11.32 9.94
CA ASN A 42 2.65 -10.76 10.97
C ASN A 42 1.30 -11.48 11.04
N LYS A 43 1.20 -12.71 10.50
CA LYS A 43 -0.06 -13.48 10.36
C LYS A 43 -0.91 -13.55 11.63
N ASP A 44 -0.28 -13.51 12.80
CA ASP A 44 -0.92 -13.63 14.11
C ASP A 44 -1.44 -12.26 14.64
N TYR A 45 -1.12 -11.16 13.95
CA TYR A 45 -1.42 -9.77 14.33
C TYR A 45 -2.25 -9.03 13.27
N ILE A 46 -2.67 -9.73 12.20
CA ILE A 46 -3.46 -9.14 11.12
C ILE A 46 -4.91 -9.55 11.30
N PHE A 47 -5.76 -8.56 11.56
CA PHE A 47 -7.19 -8.72 11.63
C PHE A 47 -7.82 -8.66 10.23
N GLY A 48 -8.95 -9.34 10.04
CA GLY A 48 -9.64 -9.37 8.73
C GLY A 48 -9.95 -7.98 8.16
N HIS A 49 -10.26 -7.01 9.03
CA HIS A 49 -10.57 -5.64 8.62
C HIS A 49 -9.37 -4.89 7.99
N GLU A 50 -8.14 -5.20 8.43
CA GLU A 50 -6.91 -4.60 7.89
C GLU A 50 -6.70 -5.10 6.46
N ILE A 51 -6.85 -6.41 6.25
CA ILE A 51 -6.77 -7.05 4.93
C ILE A 51 -7.82 -6.47 3.98
N GLU A 52 -9.06 -6.29 4.43
CA GLU A 52 -10.13 -5.72 3.60
C GLU A 52 -9.84 -4.26 3.21
N SER A 53 -9.37 -3.44 4.15
CA SER A 53 -9.03 -2.04 3.90
C SER A 53 -7.88 -1.92 2.88
N LEU A 54 -6.90 -2.81 2.98
CA LEU A 54 -5.77 -2.88 2.07
C LEU A 54 -6.17 -3.36 0.67
N ASN A 55 -6.96 -4.43 0.59
CA ASN A 55 -7.48 -4.92 -0.69
C ASN A 55 -8.29 -3.84 -1.41
N ARG A 56 -9.07 -3.04 -0.66
CA ARG A 56 -9.79 -1.90 -1.23
C ARG A 56 -8.85 -0.84 -1.79
N CYS A 57 -7.77 -0.50 -1.07
CA CYS A 57 -6.77 0.45 -1.56
C CYS A 57 -6.08 -0.07 -2.83
N MET A 58 -5.66 -1.34 -2.82
CA MET A 58 -5.02 -1.99 -3.97
C MET A 58 -5.93 -2.02 -5.21
N ASN A 59 -7.19 -2.41 -5.04
CA ASN A 59 -8.14 -2.44 -6.15
C ASN A 59 -8.38 -1.05 -6.73
N ARG A 60 -8.44 -0.01 -5.89
CA ARG A 60 -8.58 1.37 -6.37
C ARG A 60 -7.33 1.86 -7.11
N MET A 61 -6.14 1.52 -6.63
CA MET A 61 -4.89 1.85 -7.33
C MET A 61 -4.80 1.17 -8.70
N LEU A 62 -5.22 -0.10 -8.79
CA LEU A 62 -5.29 -0.81 -10.07
C LEU A 62 -6.33 -0.18 -11.01
N ALA A 63 -7.50 0.19 -10.52
CA ALA A 63 -8.52 0.88 -11.31
C ALA A 63 -8.01 2.22 -11.86
N CYS A 64 -7.38 3.06 -11.02
CA CYS A 64 -6.73 4.29 -11.46
C CYS A 64 -5.67 4.01 -12.54
N MET A 65 -4.90 2.93 -12.38
CA MET A 65 -3.92 2.51 -13.38
C MET A 65 -4.55 2.04 -14.68
N GLU A 66 -5.71 1.39 -14.68
CA GLU A 66 -6.44 0.98 -15.88
C GLU A 66 -7.04 2.18 -16.62
N GLU A 67 -7.67 3.08 -15.87
CA GLU A 67 -8.32 4.30 -16.37
C GLU A 67 -7.31 5.39 -16.81
N GLY A 68 -6.04 5.27 -16.39
CA GLY A 68 -4.99 6.27 -16.64
C GLY A 68 -5.05 7.47 -15.70
N ASP A 69 -5.81 7.36 -14.60
CA ASP A 69 -5.93 8.38 -13.55
C ASP A 69 -4.71 8.35 -12.61
N LEU A 70 -3.60 8.93 -13.07
CA LEU A 70 -2.38 9.02 -12.28
C LEU A 70 -2.53 9.98 -11.08
N GLY A 71 -3.41 10.97 -11.15
CA GLY A 71 -3.70 11.86 -10.03
C GLY A 71 -4.40 11.13 -8.88
N GLY A 72 -5.43 10.34 -9.18
CA GLY A 72 -6.09 9.48 -8.20
C GLY A 72 -5.15 8.41 -7.64
N LEU A 73 -4.25 7.87 -8.46
CA LEU A 73 -3.22 6.93 -7.99
C LEU A 73 -2.29 7.57 -6.95
N ALA A 74 -1.80 8.78 -7.21
CA ALA A 74 -0.94 9.51 -6.27
C ALA A 74 -1.67 9.82 -4.95
N GLU A 75 -2.95 10.20 -5.01
CA GLU A 75 -3.76 10.46 -3.82
C GLU A 75 -3.97 9.20 -2.97
N ILE A 76 -4.32 8.06 -3.59
CA ILE A 76 -4.55 6.81 -2.88
C ILE A 76 -3.25 6.30 -2.24
N ALA A 77 -2.14 6.33 -2.97
CA ALA A 77 -0.84 5.92 -2.45
C ALA A 77 -0.37 6.87 -1.33
N GLY A 78 -0.38 8.18 -1.57
CA GLY A 78 0.18 9.18 -0.68
C GLY A 78 -0.61 9.43 0.60
N SER A 79 -1.94 9.26 0.57
CA SER A 79 -2.83 9.60 1.69
C SER A 79 -3.47 8.37 2.32
N ALA A 80 -4.23 7.58 1.55
CA ALA A 80 -5.02 6.49 2.09
C ALA A 80 -4.16 5.30 2.55
N LEU A 81 -3.27 4.82 1.68
CA LEU A 81 -2.45 3.64 1.97
C LEU A 81 -1.34 3.97 2.98
N ARG A 82 -0.75 5.16 2.88
CA ARG A 82 0.21 5.65 3.87
C ARG A 82 -0.43 5.86 5.25
N GLY A 83 -1.58 6.53 5.31
CA GLY A 83 -2.31 6.75 6.56
C GLY A 83 -2.72 5.45 7.24
N PHE A 84 -3.13 4.45 6.44
CA PHE A 84 -3.40 3.10 6.94
C PHE A 84 -2.15 2.46 7.58
N LEU A 85 -0.98 2.55 6.95
CA LEU A 85 0.27 2.06 7.53
C LEU A 85 0.77 2.87 8.73
N ASP A 86 0.41 4.15 8.84
CA ASP A 86 0.75 4.98 10.00
C ASP A 86 -0.16 4.66 11.20
N GLY A 87 -1.41 4.28 10.94
CA GLY A 87 -2.37 3.82 11.95
C GLY A 87 -2.21 2.36 12.38
N TRP A 88 -1.34 1.58 11.71
CA TRP A 88 -1.10 0.19 12.07
C TRP A 88 -0.31 0.10 13.38
N ASP A 89 -1.04 -0.15 14.48
CA ASP A 89 -0.45 -0.29 15.81
C ASP A 89 -0.01 -1.74 16.06
N PHE A 90 1.29 -2.01 15.86
CA PHE A 90 1.93 -3.29 16.19
C PHE A 90 1.96 -3.59 17.70
N HIS A 91 1.62 -2.63 18.56
CA HIS A 91 1.69 -2.79 20.00
C HIS A 91 0.43 -3.35 20.66
N ASN A 92 -0.67 -3.55 19.92
CA ASN A 92 -1.84 -4.28 20.42
C ASN A 92 -1.56 -5.79 20.48
N LYS A 93 -0.65 -6.18 21.37
CA LYS A 93 -0.69 -7.53 21.93
C LYS A 93 -2.00 -7.67 22.68
N PRO A 94 -2.89 -8.64 22.37
CA PRO A 94 -3.80 -9.10 23.40
C PRO A 94 -2.91 -9.51 24.58
N ALA A 95 -3.07 -8.84 25.72
CA ALA A 95 -2.47 -9.27 26.97
C ALA A 95 -2.95 -10.72 27.20
N ASN A 96 -1.99 -11.64 27.16
CA ASN A 96 -2.22 -13.07 27.41
C ASN A 96 -2.75 -13.28 28.83
#